data_AF-A0AA37Q4E9-F1
#
_entry.id   AF-A0AA37Q4E9-F1
#
_cell.length_a   1.000
_cell.length_b   1.000
_cell.length_c   1.000
_cell.angle_alpha   90.00
_cell.angle_beta   90.00
_cell.angle_gamma   90.00
#
_symmetry.space_group_name_H-M   'P 1'
#
loop_
_entity.id
_entity.type
_entity.pdbx_description
1 polymer ?
#
loop_
_entity_poly.entity_id
_entity_poly.type
_entity_poly.pdbx_seq_one_letter_code
_entity_poly.pdbx_strand_id
1 'polypeptide(L)'
;MGALAATLAAGASAATPLRAQPNLAPVRGGGPTAREPAAAARTRALVDSTWAAYARGDRPGTVARAERALEELPSSHRNARFAASVAAGRALADMGDAAAALPHLERALALDTLRDAARGWALAYVGKVRYALGDPERAREALAGVAALRPTTRLAATVATDWRLFGFDTTYARWISLRTPHLRLRVSPTAPILDRAAFADVRERAAMQIAAALGDTSVVSAPKPIDMFIWDTETEAHAAGLTRVHFARPTVGLTHMTWDQTVGHELAHVIAYRAVRPVVATLLVTEGVAVYFDGSTQDRVGEAAAALSGLGTTQVDVRALWADWDRLPPGVAYPVAGAVIDALARGGDLAQLRALLRVQTLAEARRIYGPALDAWLDLLEQQIAARAAALLSPQTPDARP
;
A
#
# COMPACT_ATOMS: atom_id res chain seq x y z
N MET A 1 -15.12 0.28 36.62
CA MET A 1 -15.46 0.21 35.18
C MET A 1 -14.86 1.43 34.47
N GLY A 2 -13.53 1.49 34.44
CA GLY A 2 -12.74 2.58 33.89
C GLY A 2 -11.31 2.06 33.71
N ALA A 3 -10.60 2.60 32.72
CA ALA A 3 -9.33 2.14 32.13
C ALA A 3 -9.48 1.14 30.97
N LEU A 4 -9.85 1.66 29.80
CA LEU A 4 -9.64 1.03 28.49
C LEU A 4 -9.68 2.12 27.40
N ALA A 5 -8.77 3.09 27.50
CA ALA A 5 -8.57 4.12 26.50
C ALA A 5 -7.15 4.69 26.64
N ALA A 6 -6.17 4.06 25.95
CA ALA A 6 -4.90 4.66 25.52
C ALA A 6 -3.87 3.57 25.10
N THR A 7 -4.21 2.73 24.11
CA THR A 7 -3.21 1.84 23.48
C THR A 7 -3.45 1.73 21.97
N LEU A 8 -3.61 2.88 21.31
CA LEU A 8 -3.74 2.99 19.85
C LEU A 8 -2.92 4.19 19.38
N ALA A 9 -1.59 4.06 19.30
CA ALA A 9 -0.72 5.03 18.64
C ALA A 9 0.75 4.55 18.56
N ALA A 10 1.03 3.42 17.92
CA ALA A 10 2.41 3.07 17.54
C ALA A 10 2.42 2.06 16.39
N GLY A 11 2.05 2.48 15.19
CA GLY A 11 2.05 1.57 14.04
C GLY A 11 1.79 2.27 12.72
N ALA A 12 2.46 3.39 12.47
CA ALA A 12 2.12 4.23 11.34
C ALA A 12 2.64 3.67 10.01
N SER A 13 1.72 3.15 9.19
CA SER A 13 2.00 2.61 7.87
C SER A 13 2.11 3.74 6.83
N ALA A 14 3.29 4.36 6.72
CA ALA A 14 3.65 4.83 5.40
C ALA A 14 3.64 3.61 4.45
N ALA A 15 2.76 3.62 3.46
CA ALA A 15 3.03 2.96 2.19
C ALA A 15 4.37 3.54 1.75
N THR A 16 5.47 2.88 2.14
CA THR A 16 6.80 3.27 1.71
C THR A 16 6.69 3.32 0.19
N PRO A 17 6.81 4.51 -0.45
CA PRO A 17 6.86 4.55 -1.89
C PRO A 17 7.94 3.56 -2.24
N LEU A 18 7.59 2.54 -3.05
CA LEU A 18 8.48 1.45 -3.44
C LEU A 18 9.77 2.12 -3.93
N ARG A 19 10.75 2.27 -3.01
CA ARG A 19 12.00 2.98 -3.28
C ARG A 19 12.55 2.24 -4.47
N ALA A 20 12.73 2.95 -5.58
CA ALA A 20 13.13 2.34 -6.85
C ALA A 20 14.28 1.39 -6.55
N GLN A 21 14.01 0.09 -6.71
CA GLN A 21 14.94 -0.93 -6.27
C GLN A 21 16.16 -0.85 -7.19
N PRO A 22 17.33 -0.37 -6.74
CA PRO A 22 18.44 -0.19 -7.65
C PRO A 22 19.06 -1.55 -7.95
N ASN A 23 19.44 -1.75 -9.22
CA ASN A 23 20.40 -2.75 -9.68
C ASN A 23 19.87 -4.17 -9.93
N LEU A 24 19.24 -4.36 -11.09
CA LEU A 24 19.96 -5.15 -12.09
C LEU A 24 21.06 -4.22 -12.61
N ALA A 25 22.30 -4.44 -12.20
CA ALA A 25 23.40 -3.82 -12.93
C ALA A 25 23.22 -4.21 -14.40
N PRO A 26 23.45 -3.31 -15.37
CA PRO A 26 23.56 -3.74 -16.75
C PRO A 26 24.53 -4.91 -16.78
N VAL A 27 24.18 -5.99 -17.49
CA VAL A 27 25.11 -7.07 -17.79
C VAL A 27 26.40 -6.39 -18.20
N ARG A 28 27.44 -6.48 -17.36
CA ARG A 28 28.74 -5.84 -17.62
C ARG A 28 29.36 -6.58 -18.81
N GLY A 29 28.96 -6.20 -20.02
CA GLY A 29 29.83 -6.32 -21.17
C GLY A 29 31.06 -5.47 -20.91
N GLY A 30 32.23 -6.05 -21.10
CA GLY A 30 33.53 -5.41 -20.88
C GLY A 30 33.60 -4.00 -21.47
N GLY A 31 34.51 -3.20 -20.91
CA GLY A 31 34.75 -1.82 -21.36
C GLY A 31 34.93 -1.72 -22.87
N PRO A 32 34.70 -0.54 -23.46
CA PRO A 32 34.68 -0.35 -24.90
C PRO A 32 36.03 -0.76 -25.51
N THR A 33 36.09 -1.98 -26.03
CA THR A 33 37.13 -2.40 -26.97
C THR A 33 36.79 -1.81 -28.33
N ALA A 34 37.82 -1.52 -29.12
CA ALA A 34 37.74 -0.86 -30.42
C ALA A 34 36.52 -1.29 -31.27
N ARG A 35 35.68 -0.30 -31.62
CA ARG A 35 34.49 -0.34 -32.51
C ARG A 35 33.43 -1.39 -32.14
N GLU A 36 32.62 -1.11 -31.12
CA GLU A 36 31.31 -1.76 -31.00
C GLU A 36 30.46 -1.43 -32.24
N PRO A 37 29.88 -2.42 -32.96
CA PRO A 37 29.04 -2.17 -34.12
C PRO A 37 27.86 -1.26 -33.75
N ALA A 38 27.50 -0.31 -34.62
CA ALA A 38 26.44 0.67 -34.36
C ALA A 38 25.10 0.03 -33.91
N ALA A 39 24.79 -1.17 -34.41
CA ALA A 39 23.59 -1.93 -34.02
C ALA A 39 23.63 -2.44 -32.56
N ALA A 40 24.80 -2.84 -32.06
CA ALA A 40 24.99 -3.26 -30.68
C ALA A 40 24.91 -2.06 -29.73
N ALA A 41 25.53 -0.93 -30.09
CA ALA A 41 25.42 0.32 -29.33
C ALA A 41 23.98 0.83 -29.24
N ARG A 42 23.22 0.79 -30.36
CA ARG A 42 21.80 1.16 -30.37
C ARG A 42 20.95 0.25 -29.47
N THR A 43 21.17 -1.07 -29.55
CA THR A 43 20.48 -2.05 -28.71
C THR A 43 20.70 -1.77 -27.23
N ARG A 44 21.95 -1.51 -26.85
CA ARG A 44 22.34 -1.17 -25.48
C ARG A 44 21.66 0.12 -25.01
N ALA A 45 21.70 1.17 -25.83
CA ALA A 45 21.08 2.46 -25.51
C ALA A 45 19.57 2.35 -25.24
N LEU A 46 18.84 1.56 -26.03
CA LEU A 46 17.40 1.33 -25.82
C LEU A 46 17.13 0.68 -24.45
N VAL A 47 17.86 -0.38 -24.12
CA VAL A 47 17.68 -1.10 -22.84
C VAL A 47 18.12 -0.25 -21.65
N ASP A 48 19.27 0.41 -21.74
CA ASP A 48 19.80 1.26 -20.67
C ASP A 48 18.88 2.44 -20.37
N SER A 49 18.34 3.10 -21.40
CA SER A 49 17.39 4.20 -21.22
C SER A 49 16.10 3.76 -20.50
N THR A 50 15.65 2.53 -20.77
CA THR A 50 14.47 1.92 -20.14
C THR A 50 14.73 1.69 -18.65
N TRP A 51 15.85 1.06 -18.31
CA TRP A 51 16.21 0.83 -16.90
C TRP A 51 16.56 2.12 -16.15
N ALA A 52 17.11 3.13 -16.83
CA ALA A 52 17.36 4.43 -16.22
C ALA A 52 16.06 5.13 -15.83
N ALA A 53 15.01 5.04 -16.65
CA ALA A 53 13.68 5.54 -16.30
C ALA A 53 13.13 4.81 -15.06
N TYR A 54 13.23 3.48 -15.03
CA TYR A 54 12.80 2.69 -13.88
C TYR A 54 13.59 3.05 -12.61
N ALA A 55 14.91 3.24 -12.71
CA ALA A 55 15.74 3.61 -11.56
C ALA A 55 15.35 4.98 -10.97
N ARG A 56 14.86 5.92 -11.79
CA ARG A 56 14.36 7.23 -11.34
C ARG A 56 12.92 7.20 -10.82
N GLY A 57 12.25 6.05 -10.88
CA GLY A 57 10.84 5.91 -10.47
C GLY A 57 9.83 6.32 -11.56
N ASP A 58 10.27 6.65 -12.77
CA ASP A 58 9.40 6.94 -13.92
C ASP A 58 8.81 5.64 -14.47
N ARG A 59 7.79 5.10 -13.78
CA ARG A 59 7.13 3.83 -14.17
C ARG A 59 6.41 3.96 -15.52
N PRO A 60 5.58 4.99 -15.79
CA PRO A 60 4.92 5.12 -17.09
C PRO A 60 5.94 5.25 -18.23
N GLY A 61 6.97 6.07 -18.06
CA GLY A 61 8.02 6.21 -19.06
C GLY A 61 8.94 5.00 -19.17
N THR A 62 9.01 4.12 -18.16
CA THR A 62 9.66 2.80 -18.30
C THR A 62 8.87 1.93 -19.27
N VAL A 63 7.55 1.83 -19.10
CA VAL A 63 6.68 1.01 -19.96
C VAL A 63 6.78 1.51 -21.40
N ALA A 64 6.61 2.81 -21.64
CA ALA A 64 6.67 3.38 -22.99
C ALA A 64 8.03 3.10 -23.68
N ARG A 65 9.15 3.23 -22.97
CA ARG A 65 10.48 2.95 -23.53
C ARG A 65 10.71 1.45 -23.76
N ALA A 66 10.21 0.60 -22.87
CA ALA A 66 10.28 -0.84 -23.01
C ALA A 66 9.50 -1.33 -24.24
N GLU A 67 8.27 -0.86 -24.44
CA GLU A 67 7.47 -1.22 -25.62
C GLU A 67 8.16 -0.78 -26.92
N ARG A 68 8.64 0.46 -26.97
CA ARG A 68 9.44 0.95 -28.10
C ARG A 68 10.67 0.07 -28.36
N ALA A 69 11.39 -0.33 -27.31
CA ALA A 69 12.53 -1.23 -27.46
C ALA A 69 12.09 -2.59 -28.02
N LEU A 70 10.94 -3.13 -27.59
CA LEU A 70 10.40 -4.40 -28.09
C LEU A 70 9.91 -4.31 -29.54
N GLU A 71 9.53 -3.15 -30.03
CA GLU A 71 9.20 -2.91 -31.44
C GLU A 71 10.46 -2.79 -32.30
N GLU A 72 11.46 -2.04 -31.84
CA GLU A 72 12.67 -1.75 -32.61
C GLU A 72 13.70 -2.91 -32.63
N LEU A 73 13.73 -3.75 -31.58
CA LEU A 73 14.73 -4.81 -31.46
C LEU A 73 14.39 -6.03 -32.31
N PRO A 74 15.31 -6.52 -33.18
CA PRO A 74 15.11 -7.76 -33.93
C PRO A 74 14.83 -8.96 -33.01
N SER A 75 14.06 -9.93 -33.50
CA SER A 75 13.75 -11.17 -32.75
C SER A 75 15.00 -11.95 -32.32
N SER A 76 16.10 -11.83 -33.07
CA SER A 76 17.41 -12.40 -32.73
C SER A 76 18.04 -11.78 -31.48
N HIS A 77 17.63 -10.56 -31.07
CA HIS A 77 18.16 -9.87 -29.89
C HIS A 77 17.47 -10.32 -28.60
N ARG A 78 17.42 -11.64 -28.37
CA ARG A 78 16.63 -12.27 -27.29
C ARG A 78 16.91 -11.68 -25.91
N ASN A 79 18.17 -11.46 -25.54
CA ASN A 79 18.55 -10.93 -24.23
C ASN A 79 18.11 -9.47 -24.02
N ALA A 80 18.19 -8.63 -25.06
CA ALA A 80 17.74 -7.24 -24.98
C ALA A 80 16.21 -7.17 -24.88
N ARG A 81 15.51 -8.00 -25.65
CA ARG A 81 14.05 -8.14 -25.58
C ARG A 81 13.60 -8.71 -24.23
N PHE A 82 14.35 -9.66 -23.66
CA PHE A 82 14.15 -10.14 -22.30
C PHE A 82 14.20 -8.98 -21.30
N ALA A 83 15.30 -8.20 -21.32
CA ALA A 83 15.50 -7.10 -20.39
C ALA A 83 14.41 -6.02 -20.49
N ALA A 84 14.00 -5.66 -21.71
CA ALA A 84 12.89 -4.74 -21.94
C ALA A 84 11.56 -5.29 -21.41
N SER A 85 11.26 -6.57 -21.66
CA SER A 85 10.04 -7.22 -21.17
C SER A 85 9.99 -7.28 -19.64
N VAL A 86 11.10 -7.58 -18.97
CA VAL A 86 11.18 -7.52 -17.49
C VAL A 86 10.95 -6.09 -16.99
N ALA A 87 11.53 -5.08 -17.62
CA ALA A 87 11.35 -3.69 -17.20
C ALA A 87 9.88 -3.24 -17.31
N ALA A 88 9.21 -3.54 -18.43
CA ALA A 88 7.78 -3.26 -18.63
C ALA A 88 6.93 -3.96 -17.56
N GLY A 89 7.11 -5.29 -17.41
CA GLY A 89 6.35 -6.09 -16.46
C GLY A 89 6.51 -5.63 -15.01
N ARG A 90 7.74 -5.28 -14.60
CA ARG A 90 8.00 -4.73 -13.26
C ARG A 90 7.34 -3.38 -13.05
N ALA A 91 7.46 -2.48 -14.03
CA ALA A 91 6.86 -1.15 -13.93
C ALA A 91 5.34 -1.23 -13.81
N LEU A 92 4.68 -2.05 -14.63
CA LEU A 92 3.24 -2.29 -14.59
C LEU A 92 2.82 -2.90 -13.24
N ALA A 93 3.54 -3.91 -12.75
CA ALA A 93 3.26 -4.53 -11.46
C ALA A 93 3.43 -3.58 -10.27
N ASP A 94 4.42 -2.68 -10.32
CA ASP A 94 4.64 -1.67 -9.28
C ASP A 94 3.60 -0.54 -9.32
N MET A 95 3.00 -0.28 -10.49
CA MET A 95 1.79 0.56 -10.63
C MET A 95 0.49 -0.18 -10.25
N GLY A 96 0.58 -1.47 -9.94
CA GLY A 96 -0.54 -2.36 -9.61
C GLY A 96 -1.40 -2.81 -10.79
N ASP A 97 -0.92 -2.65 -12.02
CA ASP A 97 -1.56 -3.23 -13.20
C ASP A 97 -1.08 -4.67 -13.42
N ALA A 98 -1.55 -5.56 -12.56
CA ALA A 98 -1.18 -6.98 -12.58
C ALA A 98 -1.57 -7.66 -13.91
N ALA A 99 -2.73 -7.31 -14.46
CA ALA A 99 -3.22 -7.90 -15.70
C ALA A 99 -2.34 -7.52 -16.89
N ALA A 100 -1.94 -6.25 -17.01
CA ALA A 100 -1.03 -5.82 -18.05
C ALA A 100 0.41 -6.32 -17.81
N ALA A 101 0.86 -6.43 -16.55
CA ALA A 101 2.21 -6.87 -16.22
C ALA A 101 2.50 -8.32 -16.65
N LEU A 102 1.54 -9.22 -16.44
CA LEU A 102 1.74 -10.66 -16.59
C LEU A 102 2.24 -11.07 -18.00
N PRO A 103 1.63 -10.64 -19.12
CA PRO A 103 2.10 -10.98 -20.45
C PRO A 103 3.55 -10.58 -20.73
N HIS A 104 4.02 -9.44 -20.21
CA HIS A 104 5.42 -9.02 -20.39
C HIS A 104 6.38 -9.91 -19.60
N LEU A 105 6.00 -10.28 -18.37
CA LEU A 105 6.83 -11.15 -17.53
C LEU A 105 6.91 -12.57 -18.10
N GLU A 106 5.80 -13.11 -18.61
CA GLU A 106 5.76 -14.42 -19.27
C GLU A 106 6.56 -14.41 -20.57
N ARG A 107 6.43 -13.35 -21.38
CA ARG A 107 7.27 -13.14 -22.56
C ARG A 107 8.75 -13.12 -22.20
N ALA A 108 9.12 -12.43 -21.12
CA ALA A 108 10.51 -12.45 -20.63
C ALA A 108 10.94 -13.88 -20.32
N LEU A 109 10.18 -14.64 -19.53
CA LEU A 109 10.55 -16.02 -19.18
C LEU A 109 10.66 -16.97 -20.38
N ALA A 110 9.91 -16.73 -21.45
CA ALA A 110 10.02 -17.48 -22.72
C ALA A 110 11.26 -17.08 -23.55
N LEU A 111 11.70 -15.83 -23.46
CA LEU A 111 12.89 -15.32 -24.15
C LEU A 111 14.19 -15.74 -23.46
N ASP A 112 14.15 -16.00 -22.16
CA ASP A 112 15.31 -16.30 -21.32
C ASP A 112 16.15 -17.49 -21.82
N THR A 113 17.45 -17.28 -21.92
CA THR A 113 18.45 -18.31 -22.21
C THR A 113 19.51 -18.44 -21.11
N LEU A 114 19.49 -17.56 -20.09
CA LEU A 114 20.63 -17.34 -19.19
C LEU A 114 20.44 -17.94 -17.79
N ARG A 115 19.21 -18.32 -17.39
CA ARG A 115 18.89 -18.97 -16.09
C ARG A 115 19.58 -18.32 -14.88
N ASP A 116 19.66 -17.00 -14.89
CA ASP A 116 20.44 -16.20 -13.94
C ASP A 116 19.55 -15.39 -12.97
N ALA A 117 20.16 -14.44 -12.26
CA ALA A 117 19.45 -13.56 -11.34
C ALA A 117 18.35 -12.73 -12.02
N ALA A 118 18.47 -12.42 -13.32
CA ALA A 118 17.46 -11.65 -14.03
C ALA A 118 16.21 -12.49 -14.30
N ARG A 119 16.37 -13.79 -14.62
CA ARG A 119 15.25 -14.76 -14.60
C ARG A 119 14.60 -14.81 -13.23
N GLY A 120 15.40 -14.84 -12.17
CA GLY A 120 14.90 -14.87 -10.80
C GLY A 120 14.02 -13.66 -10.45
N TRP A 121 14.41 -12.45 -10.89
CA TRP A 121 13.56 -11.26 -10.73
C TRP A 121 12.26 -11.33 -11.55
N ALA A 122 12.32 -11.86 -12.77
CA ALA A 122 11.10 -12.08 -13.57
C ALA A 122 10.15 -13.04 -12.87
N LEU A 123 10.65 -14.18 -12.38
CA LEU A 123 9.87 -15.16 -11.61
C LEU A 123 9.28 -14.56 -10.31
N ALA A 124 10.06 -13.78 -9.56
CA ALA A 124 9.57 -13.11 -8.35
C ALA A 124 8.38 -12.19 -8.65
N TYR A 125 8.47 -11.41 -9.73
CA TYR A 125 7.37 -10.55 -10.17
C TYR A 125 6.19 -11.33 -10.75
N VAL A 126 6.40 -12.44 -11.46
CA VAL A 126 5.31 -13.36 -11.85
C VAL A 126 4.59 -13.86 -10.60
N GLY A 127 5.33 -14.25 -9.56
CA GLY A 127 4.75 -14.66 -8.27
C GLY A 127 3.83 -13.61 -7.68
N LYS A 128 4.33 -12.37 -7.55
CA LYS A 128 3.56 -11.22 -7.04
C LYS A 128 2.31 -10.92 -7.88
N VAL A 129 2.46 -10.91 -9.21
CA VAL A 129 1.37 -10.61 -10.14
C VAL A 129 0.31 -11.71 -10.15
N ARG A 130 0.71 -12.98 -10.17
CA ARG A 130 -0.20 -14.13 -10.06
C ARG A 130 -0.98 -14.08 -8.74
N TYR A 131 -0.31 -13.73 -7.63
CA TYR A 131 -0.98 -13.58 -6.35
C TYR A 131 -2.00 -12.43 -6.36
N ALA A 132 -1.68 -11.29 -7.00
CA ALA A 132 -2.61 -10.17 -7.15
C ALA A 132 -3.83 -10.51 -8.00
N LEU A 133 -3.65 -11.38 -9.01
CA LEU A 133 -4.71 -11.87 -9.89
C LEU A 133 -5.56 -13.00 -9.28
N GLY A 134 -5.27 -13.43 -8.05
CA GLY A 134 -6.02 -14.46 -7.36
C GLY A 134 -5.63 -15.90 -7.73
N ASP A 135 -4.40 -16.08 -8.22
CA ASP A 135 -3.83 -17.39 -8.59
C ASP A 135 -2.67 -17.75 -7.62
N PRO A 136 -2.97 -18.11 -6.36
CA PRO A 136 -1.95 -18.33 -5.32
C PRO A 136 -1.07 -19.55 -5.59
N GLU A 137 -1.58 -20.57 -6.29
CA GLU A 137 -0.79 -21.77 -6.60
C GLU A 137 0.29 -21.44 -7.64
N ARG A 138 -0.06 -20.79 -8.76
CA ARG A 138 0.97 -20.35 -9.72
C ARG A 138 1.88 -19.29 -9.14
N ALA A 139 1.39 -18.47 -8.22
CA ALA A 139 2.25 -17.55 -7.48
C ALA A 139 3.31 -18.31 -6.67
N ARG A 140 2.90 -19.34 -5.93
CA ARG A 140 3.80 -20.20 -5.16
C ARG A 140 4.81 -20.91 -6.05
N GLU A 141 4.38 -21.50 -7.17
CA GLU A 141 5.24 -22.15 -8.15
C GLU A 141 6.32 -21.20 -8.69
N ALA A 142 5.93 -19.98 -9.08
CA ALA A 142 6.86 -18.99 -9.60
C ALA A 142 7.90 -18.57 -8.55
N LEU A 143 7.48 -18.33 -7.30
CA LEU A 143 8.38 -17.98 -6.21
C LEU A 143 9.32 -19.15 -5.84
N ALA A 144 8.81 -20.38 -5.79
CA ALA A 144 9.61 -21.58 -5.56
C ALA A 144 10.66 -21.78 -6.67
N GLY A 145 10.31 -21.44 -7.92
CA GLY A 145 11.23 -21.44 -9.05
C GLY A 145 12.45 -20.54 -8.85
N VAL A 146 12.37 -19.50 -8.02
CA VAL A 146 13.53 -18.65 -7.69
C VAL A 146 14.53 -19.39 -6.79
N ALA A 147 14.06 -20.25 -5.88
CA ALA A 147 14.93 -21.02 -4.99
C ALA A 147 15.79 -22.06 -5.75
N ALA A 148 15.32 -22.51 -6.92
CA ALA A 148 16.08 -23.39 -7.81
C ALA A 148 17.20 -22.64 -8.56
N LEU A 149 17.25 -21.31 -8.48
CA LEU A 149 18.34 -20.50 -9.00
C LEU A 149 19.42 -20.32 -7.92
N ARG A 150 20.56 -19.71 -8.26
CA ARG A 150 21.50 -19.16 -7.28
C ARG A 150 21.18 -17.67 -7.09
N PRO A 151 20.08 -17.30 -6.39
CA PRO A 151 19.66 -15.91 -6.31
C PRO A 151 20.68 -15.08 -5.55
N THR A 152 20.73 -13.79 -5.84
CA THR A 152 21.43 -12.83 -5.00
C THR A 152 20.74 -12.74 -3.63
N THR A 153 21.46 -12.34 -2.59
CA THR A 153 20.92 -12.16 -1.23
C THR A 153 19.66 -11.29 -1.23
N ARG A 154 19.64 -10.23 -2.03
CA ARG A 154 18.49 -9.32 -2.13
C ARG A 154 17.27 -9.98 -2.76
N LEU A 155 17.45 -10.74 -3.83
CA LEU A 155 16.35 -11.45 -4.49
C LEU A 155 15.79 -12.52 -3.54
N ALA A 156 16.67 -13.28 -2.89
CA ALA A 156 16.28 -14.27 -1.89
C ALA A 156 15.47 -13.63 -0.74
N ALA A 157 15.93 -12.50 -0.21
CA ALA A 157 15.21 -11.76 0.83
C ALA A 157 13.84 -11.27 0.35
N THR A 158 13.75 -10.75 -0.88
CA THR A 158 12.48 -10.28 -1.46
C THR A 158 11.48 -11.43 -1.60
N VAL A 159 11.91 -12.56 -2.13
CA VAL A 159 11.05 -13.76 -2.27
C VAL A 159 10.64 -14.31 -0.92
N ALA A 160 11.55 -14.36 0.06
CA ALA A 160 11.22 -14.82 1.41
C ALA A 160 10.18 -13.91 2.09
N THR A 161 10.27 -12.60 1.88
CA THR A 161 9.24 -11.65 2.34
C THR A 161 7.91 -11.91 1.65
N ASP A 162 7.84 -11.96 0.32
CA ASP A 162 6.59 -12.21 -0.40
C ASP A 162 5.99 -13.59 -0.05
N TRP A 163 6.83 -14.62 0.12
CA TRP A 163 6.41 -15.96 0.56
C TRP A 163 5.69 -15.93 1.91
N ARG A 164 6.24 -15.20 2.89
CA ARG A 164 5.62 -15.01 4.21
C ARG A 164 4.33 -14.20 4.12
N LEU A 165 4.34 -13.10 3.37
CA LEU A 165 3.18 -12.20 3.24
C LEU A 165 2.00 -12.84 2.50
N PHE A 166 2.27 -13.71 1.54
CA PHE A 166 1.23 -14.44 0.80
C PHE A 166 0.71 -15.67 1.55
N GLY A 167 1.27 -15.91 2.73
CA GLY A 167 0.91 -17.04 3.58
C GLY A 167 1.26 -18.38 2.95
N PHE A 168 2.41 -18.48 2.29
CA PHE A 168 2.96 -19.75 1.79
C PHE A 168 3.91 -20.41 2.79
N ASP A 169 4.29 -19.67 3.84
CA ASP A 169 5.12 -20.19 4.92
C ASP A 169 4.38 -21.27 5.74
N THR A 170 5.13 -22.23 6.27
CA THR A 170 4.58 -23.31 7.11
C THR A 170 3.98 -22.81 8.41
N THR A 171 4.34 -21.60 8.86
CA THR A 171 3.71 -20.94 10.02
C THR A 171 2.19 -20.86 9.89
N TYR A 172 1.66 -20.75 8.66
CA TYR A 172 0.23 -20.67 8.39
C TYR A 172 -0.47 -22.04 8.30
N ALA A 173 0.24 -23.16 8.45
CA ALA A 173 -0.31 -24.50 8.22
C ALA A 173 -1.47 -24.87 9.17
N ARG A 174 -1.51 -24.28 10.36
CA ARG A 174 -2.56 -24.49 11.38
C ARG A 174 -3.56 -23.34 11.47
N TRP A 175 -3.44 -22.35 10.59
CA TRP A 175 -4.31 -21.18 10.61
C TRP A 175 -5.70 -21.54 10.09
N ILE A 176 -6.69 -20.92 10.70
CA ILE A 176 -8.10 -21.13 10.36
C ILE A 176 -8.44 -20.25 9.18
N SER A 177 -9.00 -20.83 8.13
CA SER A 177 -9.45 -20.10 6.95
C SER A 177 -10.95 -19.85 7.03
N LEU A 178 -11.34 -18.58 6.98
CA LEU A 178 -12.72 -18.12 6.88
C LEU A 178 -12.89 -17.43 5.53
N ARG A 179 -14.06 -17.59 4.92
CA ARG A 179 -14.37 -17.00 3.62
C ARG A 179 -15.73 -16.31 3.67
N THR A 180 -15.76 -15.08 3.20
CA THR A 180 -16.98 -14.32 2.94
C THR A 180 -17.10 -14.10 1.42
N PRO A 181 -18.12 -13.41 0.92
CA PRO A 181 -18.20 -13.07 -0.51
C PRO A 181 -16.96 -12.31 -1.02
N HIS A 182 -16.42 -11.36 -0.24
CA HIS A 182 -15.34 -10.47 -0.70
C HIS A 182 -14.01 -10.63 0.04
N LEU A 183 -13.98 -11.34 1.17
CA LEU A 183 -12.81 -11.48 2.02
C LEU A 183 -12.39 -12.95 2.18
N ARG A 184 -11.08 -13.17 2.31
CA ARG A 184 -10.48 -14.41 2.78
C ARG A 184 -9.67 -14.11 4.03
N LEU A 185 -10.18 -14.52 5.18
CA LEU A 185 -9.49 -14.32 6.44
C LEU A 185 -8.70 -15.58 6.78
N ARG A 186 -7.44 -15.40 7.15
CA ARG A 186 -6.61 -16.44 7.75
C ARG A 186 -6.34 -15.98 9.18
N VAL A 187 -6.80 -16.76 10.14
CA VAL A 187 -6.79 -16.39 11.56
C VAL A 187 -5.85 -17.31 12.31
N SER A 188 -4.97 -16.72 13.10
CA SER A 188 -4.12 -17.46 14.02
C SER A 188 -4.97 -18.35 14.93
N PRO A 189 -4.58 -19.62 15.16
CA PRO A 189 -5.30 -20.50 16.05
C PRO A 189 -5.32 -20.02 17.52
N THR A 190 -4.40 -19.12 17.91
CA THR A 190 -4.33 -18.59 19.28
C THR A 190 -5.12 -17.29 19.48
N ALA A 191 -5.57 -16.65 18.40
CA ALA A 191 -6.35 -15.43 18.50
C ALA A 191 -7.64 -15.66 19.30
N PRO A 192 -7.95 -14.85 20.34
CA PRO A 192 -9.07 -15.02 21.27
C PRO A 192 -10.41 -14.58 20.67
N ILE A 193 -10.71 -15.03 19.46
CA ILE A 193 -11.97 -14.75 18.75
C ILE A 193 -12.96 -15.87 19.04
N LEU A 194 -13.92 -15.61 19.92
CA LEU A 194 -14.95 -16.57 20.33
C LEU A 194 -15.89 -16.90 19.17
N ASP A 195 -16.46 -15.88 18.52
CA ASP A 195 -17.34 -16.04 17.35
C ASP A 195 -16.62 -15.58 16.08
N ARG A 196 -16.03 -16.55 15.39
CA ARG A 196 -15.27 -16.32 14.15
C ARG A 196 -16.17 -15.95 12.97
N ALA A 197 -17.41 -16.43 12.94
CA ALA A 197 -18.35 -16.08 11.88
C ALA A 197 -18.76 -14.61 12.02
N ALA A 198 -19.19 -14.20 13.21
CA ALA A 198 -19.50 -12.79 13.48
C ALA A 198 -18.29 -11.87 13.24
N PHE A 199 -17.09 -12.30 13.60
CA PHE A 199 -15.85 -11.56 13.35
C PHE A 199 -15.60 -11.32 11.85
N ALA A 200 -15.85 -12.32 11.00
CA ALA A 200 -15.73 -12.20 9.55
C ALA A 200 -16.85 -11.33 8.95
N ASP A 201 -18.09 -11.50 9.43
CA ASP A 201 -19.26 -10.76 8.96
C ASP A 201 -19.17 -9.25 9.22
N VAL A 202 -18.64 -8.85 10.38
CA VAL A 202 -18.40 -7.43 10.70
C VAL A 202 -17.43 -6.80 9.71
N ARG A 203 -16.37 -7.52 9.32
CA ARG A 203 -15.37 -7.05 8.35
C ARG A 203 -15.92 -7.04 6.92
N GLU A 204 -16.73 -8.02 6.55
CA GLU A 204 -17.44 -8.05 5.28
C GLU A 204 -18.34 -6.81 5.13
N ARG A 205 -19.13 -6.50 6.17
CA ARG A 205 -19.98 -5.30 6.19
C ARG A 205 -19.14 -4.02 6.08
N ALA A 206 -18.04 -3.92 6.82
CA ALA A 206 -17.14 -2.77 6.73
C ALA A 206 -16.59 -2.61 5.31
N ALA A 207 -16.10 -3.69 4.68
CA ALA A 207 -15.61 -3.66 3.31
C ALA A 207 -16.68 -3.14 2.33
N MET A 208 -17.91 -3.63 2.44
CA MET A 208 -19.04 -3.18 1.62
C MET A 208 -19.41 -1.72 1.87
N GLN A 209 -19.40 -1.27 3.13
CA GLN A 209 -19.69 0.12 3.49
C GLN A 209 -18.65 1.09 2.94
N ILE A 210 -17.36 0.76 3.07
CA ILE A 210 -16.27 1.57 2.52
C ILE A 210 -16.39 1.65 1.00
N ALA A 211 -16.61 0.52 0.33
CA ALA A 211 -16.75 0.47 -1.12
C ALA A 211 -17.96 1.28 -1.62
N ALA A 212 -19.09 1.18 -0.92
CA ALA A 212 -20.29 1.96 -1.21
C ALA A 212 -20.07 3.46 -0.96
N ALA A 213 -19.39 3.84 0.14
CA ALA A 213 -19.05 5.23 0.44
C ALA A 213 -18.09 5.83 -0.60
N LEU A 214 -17.25 5.01 -1.22
CA LEU A 214 -16.41 5.41 -2.35
C LEU A 214 -17.13 5.32 -3.71
N GLY A 215 -18.41 4.94 -3.75
CA GLY A 215 -19.24 4.93 -4.95
C GLY A 215 -19.01 3.78 -5.92
N ASP A 216 -18.29 2.73 -5.51
CA ASP A 216 -18.04 1.59 -6.38
C ASP A 216 -17.91 0.31 -5.54
N THR A 217 -19.00 -0.45 -5.43
CA THR A 217 -18.99 -1.76 -4.74
C THR A 217 -18.31 -2.86 -5.54
N SER A 218 -18.06 -2.67 -6.84
CA SER A 218 -17.39 -3.68 -7.66
C SER A 218 -15.91 -3.86 -7.29
N VAL A 219 -15.30 -2.87 -6.61
CA VAL A 219 -13.90 -2.91 -6.18
C VAL A 219 -13.62 -4.00 -5.14
N VAL A 220 -14.62 -4.37 -4.33
CA VAL A 220 -14.51 -5.50 -3.40
C VAL A 220 -14.84 -6.82 -4.09
N SER A 221 -15.65 -6.78 -5.15
CA SER A 221 -15.94 -7.91 -6.06
C SER A 221 -14.89 -8.12 -7.17
N ALA A 222 -13.72 -7.47 -7.07
CA ALA A 222 -12.57 -7.69 -7.95
C ALA A 222 -12.25 -9.20 -8.07
N PRO A 223 -11.58 -9.67 -9.16
CA PRO A 223 -11.39 -11.10 -9.43
C PRO A 223 -10.69 -11.88 -8.30
N LYS A 224 -10.09 -11.17 -7.34
CA LYS A 224 -9.53 -11.71 -6.13
C LYS A 224 -10.14 -11.07 -4.86
N PRO A 225 -10.59 -11.88 -3.87
CA PRO A 225 -10.97 -11.38 -2.55
C PRO A 225 -9.82 -10.68 -1.84
N ILE A 226 -10.12 -9.84 -0.86
CA ILE A 226 -9.09 -9.23 -0.01
C ILE A 226 -8.63 -10.28 1.00
N ASP A 227 -7.32 -10.51 1.05
CA ASP A 227 -6.71 -11.45 1.99
C ASP A 227 -6.40 -10.76 3.31
N MET A 228 -6.98 -11.22 4.41
CA MET A 228 -6.70 -10.68 5.73
C MET A 228 -5.98 -11.73 6.57
N PHE A 229 -4.79 -11.41 7.04
CA PHE A 229 -4.03 -12.22 7.99
C PHE A 229 -4.20 -11.63 9.38
N ILE A 230 -4.90 -12.38 10.24
CA ILE A 230 -5.28 -11.97 11.59
C ILE A 230 -4.38 -12.72 12.58
N TRP A 231 -3.40 -12.01 13.10
CA TRP A 231 -2.51 -12.45 14.17
C TRP A 231 -3.20 -12.34 15.53
N ASP A 232 -2.77 -13.15 16.48
CA ASP A 232 -3.13 -12.98 17.88
C ASP A 232 -2.46 -11.73 18.46
N THR A 233 -1.15 -11.64 18.28
CA THR A 233 -0.32 -10.53 18.80
C THR A 233 0.73 -10.08 17.77
N GLU A 234 1.27 -8.88 17.95
CA GLU A 234 2.43 -8.43 17.18
C GLU A 234 3.65 -9.36 17.41
N THR A 235 3.82 -9.86 18.64
CA THR A 235 4.91 -10.78 18.99
C THR A 235 4.85 -12.07 18.18
N GLU A 236 3.66 -12.65 18.01
CA GLU A 236 3.45 -13.82 17.14
C GLU A 236 3.88 -13.53 15.70
N ALA A 237 3.48 -12.38 15.17
CA ALA A 237 3.82 -11.97 13.82
C ALA A 237 5.32 -11.74 13.62
N HIS A 238 5.98 -11.13 14.60
CA HIS A 238 7.44 -10.94 14.58
C HIS A 238 8.20 -12.26 14.67
N ALA A 239 7.72 -13.21 15.49
CA ALA A 239 8.28 -14.55 15.55
C ALA A 239 8.14 -15.29 14.20
N ALA A 240 7.08 -15.01 13.44
CA ALA A 240 6.89 -15.48 12.06
C ALA A 240 7.77 -14.73 11.01
N GLY A 241 8.61 -13.79 11.44
CA GLY A 241 9.53 -13.06 10.58
C GLY A 241 8.90 -11.89 9.84
N LEU A 242 7.76 -11.37 10.30
CA LEU A 242 7.26 -10.06 9.85
C LEU A 242 8.01 -8.95 10.57
N THR A 243 8.35 -7.89 9.83
CA THR A 243 9.01 -6.71 10.41
C THR A 243 8.03 -5.77 11.12
N ARG A 244 6.73 -5.91 10.84
CA ARG A 244 5.62 -5.18 11.46
C ARG A 244 4.31 -5.89 11.20
N VAL A 245 3.28 -5.53 11.97
CA VAL A 245 1.86 -5.77 11.66
C VAL A 245 1.16 -4.42 11.48
N HIS A 246 -0.16 -4.41 11.28
CA HIS A 246 -0.94 -3.20 11.01
C HIS A 246 -0.51 -2.54 9.71
N PHE A 247 -0.62 -3.31 8.63
CA PHE A 247 -0.40 -2.77 7.29
C PHE A 247 -1.22 -3.49 6.23
N ALA A 248 -1.50 -2.73 5.17
CA ALA A 248 -2.02 -3.21 3.91
C ALA A 248 -0.92 -3.28 2.84
N ARG A 249 -1.09 -4.21 1.89
CA ARG A 249 -0.42 -4.16 0.57
C ARG A 249 -1.49 -4.07 -0.52
N PRO A 250 -1.96 -2.85 -0.84
CA PRO A 250 -3.11 -2.68 -1.71
C PRO A 250 -2.93 -3.26 -3.12
N THR A 251 -1.72 -3.17 -3.69
CA THR A 251 -1.37 -3.70 -5.03
C THR A 251 -1.58 -5.20 -5.19
N VAL A 252 -1.60 -5.96 -4.09
CA VAL A 252 -1.83 -7.42 -4.07
C VAL A 252 -3.09 -7.80 -3.28
N GLY A 253 -3.83 -6.81 -2.78
CA GLY A 253 -5.09 -6.98 -2.06
C GLY A 253 -4.95 -7.81 -0.78
N LEU A 254 -3.99 -7.49 0.09
CA LEU A 254 -3.84 -8.16 1.38
C LEU A 254 -3.61 -7.19 2.55
N THR A 255 -3.88 -7.64 3.76
CA THR A 255 -3.61 -6.94 5.03
C THR A 255 -3.04 -7.91 6.07
N HIS A 256 -2.16 -7.44 6.96
CA HIS A 256 -1.77 -8.14 8.19
C HIS A 256 -2.10 -7.25 9.40
N MET A 257 -2.83 -7.79 10.37
CA MET A 257 -3.31 -7.08 11.57
C MET A 257 -3.47 -8.03 12.74
N THR A 258 -3.59 -7.53 13.96
CA THR A 258 -4.09 -8.31 15.11
C THR A 258 -5.62 -8.28 15.13
N TRP A 259 -6.22 -9.20 15.91
CA TRP A 259 -7.67 -9.36 15.98
C TRP A 259 -8.41 -8.17 16.60
N ASP A 260 -7.76 -7.43 17.50
CA ASP A 260 -8.30 -6.30 18.28
C ASP A 260 -8.18 -4.94 17.57
N GLN A 261 -7.65 -4.93 16.34
CA GLN A 261 -7.60 -3.73 15.52
C GLN A 261 -8.98 -3.26 15.06
N THR A 262 -9.03 -1.98 14.70
CA THR A 262 -10.19 -1.39 14.05
C THR A 262 -10.58 -2.19 12.80
N VAL A 263 -11.89 -2.30 12.57
CA VAL A 263 -12.44 -3.21 11.57
C VAL A 263 -12.10 -2.76 10.16
N GLY A 264 -12.07 -1.46 9.91
CA GLY A 264 -12.02 -0.87 8.58
C GLY A 264 -10.69 -0.25 8.16
N HIS A 265 -9.74 0.03 9.06
CA HIS A 265 -8.55 0.85 8.74
C HIS A 265 -7.72 0.25 7.61
N GLU A 266 -7.28 -0.99 7.74
CA GLU A 266 -6.48 -1.63 6.69
C GLU A 266 -7.29 -1.99 5.44
N LEU A 267 -8.59 -2.26 5.61
CA LEU A 267 -9.50 -2.49 4.48
C LEU A 267 -9.63 -1.22 3.64
N ALA A 268 -9.71 -0.05 4.26
CA ALA A 268 -9.81 1.23 3.59
C ALA A 268 -8.63 1.48 2.66
N HIS A 269 -7.39 1.15 3.07
CA HIS A 269 -6.24 1.26 2.17
C HIS A 269 -6.38 0.39 0.91
N VAL A 270 -6.82 -0.86 1.06
CA VAL A 270 -6.99 -1.78 -0.08
C VAL A 270 -8.13 -1.31 -0.99
N ILE A 271 -9.26 -0.94 -0.41
CA ILE A 271 -10.47 -0.57 -1.14
C ILE A 271 -10.29 0.78 -1.84
N ALA A 272 -9.75 1.79 -1.15
CA ALA A 272 -9.43 3.08 -1.76
C ALA A 272 -8.44 2.92 -2.93
N TYR A 273 -7.41 2.08 -2.75
CA TYR A 273 -6.48 1.79 -3.84
C TYR A 273 -7.18 1.19 -5.07
N ARG A 274 -8.06 0.21 -4.88
CA ARG A 274 -8.82 -0.39 -5.98
C ARG A 274 -9.78 0.60 -6.63
N ALA A 275 -10.40 1.47 -5.84
CA ALA A 275 -11.39 2.44 -6.29
C ALA A 275 -10.80 3.58 -7.13
N VAL A 276 -9.62 4.09 -6.76
CA VAL A 276 -9.06 5.30 -7.41
C VAL A 276 -7.67 5.14 -8.00
N ARG A 277 -6.93 4.08 -7.64
CA ARG A 277 -5.52 3.83 -7.98
C ARG A 277 -4.66 5.09 -7.80
N PRO A 278 -4.27 5.43 -6.56
CA PRO A 278 -3.49 6.62 -6.26
C PRO A 278 -2.24 6.73 -7.13
N VAL A 279 -2.05 7.91 -7.72
CA VAL A 279 -0.89 8.27 -8.54
C VAL A 279 0.13 9.01 -7.68
N VAL A 280 -0.36 9.92 -6.83
CA VAL A 280 0.44 10.63 -5.84
C VAL A 280 -0.24 10.45 -4.49
N ALA A 281 0.50 9.93 -3.51
CA ALA A 281 0.01 9.68 -2.17
C ALA A 281 0.74 10.58 -1.16
N THR A 282 0.02 11.05 -0.16
CA THR A 282 0.56 11.71 1.03
C THR A 282 0.08 10.96 2.26
N LEU A 283 0.85 11.01 3.34
CA LEU A 283 0.49 10.30 4.57
C LEU A 283 -0.80 10.86 5.18
N LEU A 284 -0.97 12.19 5.17
CA LEU A 284 -2.19 12.82 5.68
C LEU A 284 -3.44 12.25 5.01
N VAL A 285 -3.48 12.18 3.68
CA VAL A 285 -4.68 11.68 2.99
C VAL A 285 -4.77 10.16 3.08
N THR A 286 -3.65 9.44 2.95
CA THR A 286 -3.64 7.97 2.97
C THR A 286 -4.10 7.42 4.32
N GLU A 287 -3.57 7.95 5.42
CA GLU A 287 -3.96 7.55 6.78
C GLU A 287 -5.28 8.16 7.19
N GLY A 288 -5.56 9.40 6.78
CA GLY A 288 -6.84 10.04 7.06
C GLY A 288 -8.03 9.28 6.50
N VAL A 289 -7.89 8.70 5.29
CA VAL A 289 -8.93 7.82 4.71
C VAL A 289 -9.11 6.56 5.53
N ALA A 290 -8.03 5.98 6.03
CA ALA A 290 -8.09 4.78 6.83
C ALA A 290 -8.72 5.02 8.21
N VAL A 291 -8.36 6.12 8.87
CA VAL A 291 -8.99 6.57 10.11
C VAL A 291 -10.47 6.89 9.87
N TYR A 292 -10.80 7.65 8.82
CA TYR A 292 -12.18 7.99 8.50
C TYR A 292 -13.08 6.74 8.33
N PHE A 293 -12.54 5.71 7.68
CA PHE A 293 -13.23 4.45 7.40
C PHE A 293 -12.91 3.32 8.40
N ASP A 294 -12.31 3.60 9.55
CA ASP A 294 -11.87 2.57 10.50
C ASP A 294 -13.01 1.75 11.14
N GLY A 295 -14.26 2.19 10.94
CA GLY A 295 -15.48 1.57 11.47
C GLY A 295 -15.86 2.03 12.87
N SER A 296 -15.12 2.98 13.45
CA SER A 296 -15.50 3.66 14.68
C SER A 296 -16.48 4.79 14.38
N THR A 297 -17.52 4.93 15.21
CA THR A 297 -18.57 5.96 15.07
C THR A 297 -18.18 7.26 15.79
N GLN A 298 -16.89 7.59 15.80
CA GLN A 298 -16.34 8.58 16.71
C GLN A 298 -16.36 10.00 16.15
N ASP A 299 -16.40 10.96 17.07
CA ASP A 299 -16.26 12.39 16.82
C ASP A 299 -14.80 12.70 16.47
N ARG A 300 -14.49 12.78 15.17
CA ARG A 300 -13.10 12.94 14.68
C ARG A 300 -12.42 14.20 15.16
N VAL A 301 -13.16 15.30 15.27
CA VAL A 301 -12.66 16.56 15.83
C VAL A 301 -12.35 16.39 17.32
N GLY A 302 -13.22 15.68 18.05
CA GLY A 302 -13.01 15.32 19.46
C GLY A 302 -11.77 14.45 19.68
N GLU A 303 -11.56 13.42 18.87
CA GLU A 303 -10.36 12.57 18.92
C GLU A 303 -9.07 13.36 18.68
N ALA A 304 -9.06 14.20 17.63
CA ALA A 304 -7.92 15.04 17.33
C ALA A 304 -7.61 16.02 18.47
N ALA A 305 -8.65 16.62 19.05
CA ALA A 305 -8.53 17.50 20.20
C ALA A 305 -7.98 16.78 21.45
N ALA A 306 -8.48 15.57 21.74
CA ALA A 306 -7.99 14.76 22.85
C ALA A 306 -6.52 14.36 22.66
N ALA A 307 -6.13 14.01 21.44
CA ALA A 307 -4.74 13.67 21.12
C ALA A 307 -3.80 14.87 21.31
N LEU A 308 -4.18 16.07 20.85
CA LEU A 308 -3.40 17.30 21.07
C LEU A 308 -3.31 17.68 22.56
N SER A 309 -4.43 17.57 23.28
CA SER A 309 -4.46 17.82 24.73
C SER A 309 -3.55 16.86 25.49
N GLY A 310 -3.49 15.58 25.09
CA GLY A 310 -2.54 14.62 25.65
C GLY A 310 -1.06 14.98 25.41
N LEU A 311 -0.77 15.79 24.39
CA LEU A 311 0.55 16.37 24.13
C LEU A 311 0.76 17.72 24.85
N GLY A 312 -0.24 18.23 25.58
CA GLY A 312 -0.17 19.51 26.26
C GLY A 312 -0.25 20.73 25.33
N THR A 313 -0.81 20.58 24.13
CA THR A 313 -0.96 21.66 23.15
C THR A 313 -2.39 21.76 22.63
N THR A 314 -2.72 22.91 22.06
CA THR A 314 -3.97 23.16 21.32
C THR A 314 -3.72 23.48 19.85
N GLN A 315 -2.45 23.67 19.47
CA GLN A 315 -2.08 24.13 18.15
C GLN A 315 -1.92 22.97 17.17
N VAL A 316 -2.50 23.13 15.99
CA VAL A 316 -2.34 22.25 14.85
C VAL A 316 -2.30 23.09 13.58
N ASP A 317 -1.39 22.75 12.67
CA ASP A 317 -1.32 23.31 11.32
C ASP A 317 -1.48 22.15 10.34
N VAL A 318 -2.69 21.99 9.81
CA VAL A 318 -3.05 20.91 8.89
C VAL A 318 -2.26 21.04 7.59
N ARG A 319 -1.99 22.26 7.12
CA ARG A 319 -1.29 22.49 5.85
C ARG A 319 0.17 22.10 5.97
N ALA A 320 0.81 22.43 7.10
CA ALA A 320 2.15 21.96 7.41
C ALA A 320 2.19 20.43 7.56
N LEU A 321 1.22 19.83 8.25
CA LEU A 321 1.14 18.37 8.39
C LEU A 321 0.94 17.67 7.04
N TRP A 322 0.18 18.27 6.12
CA TRP A 322 -0.02 17.75 4.77
C TRP A 322 1.30 17.67 3.99
N ALA A 323 2.13 18.70 4.12
CA ALA A 323 3.44 18.78 3.46
C ALA A 323 4.49 17.89 4.13
N ASP A 324 4.40 17.74 5.46
CA ASP A 324 5.39 17.10 6.30
C ASP A 324 4.70 16.36 7.45
N TRP A 325 4.53 15.05 7.28
CA TRP A 325 3.82 14.19 8.23
C TRP A 325 4.46 14.15 9.62
N ASP A 326 5.79 14.32 9.68
CA ASP A 326 6.57 14.19 10.91
C ASP A 326 6.47 15.44 11.80
N ARG A 327 5.66 16.44 11.39
CA ARG A 327 5.34 17.63 12.19
C ARG A 327 4.61 17.32 13.48
N LEU A 328 3.90 16.20 13.52
CA LEU A 328 3.19 15.72 14.70
C LEU A 328 3.54 14.26 14.98
N PRO A 329 3.59 13.85 16.25
CA PRO A 329 3.78 12.45 16.58
C PRO A 329 2.60 11.61 16.03
N PRO A 330 2.80 10.33 15.69
CA PRO A 330 1.74 9.49 15.12
C PRO A 330 0.44 9.48 15.92
N GLY A 331 0.51 9.48 17.25
CA GLY A 331 -0.69 9.51 18.11
C GLY A 331 -1.55 10.76 17.97
N VAL A 332 -1.04 11.82 17.35
CA VAL A 332 -1.78 13.05 17.03
C VAL A 332 -2.04 13.18 15.54
N ALA A 333 -1.05 12.86 14.70
CA ALA A 333 -1.15 12.98 13.26
C ALA A 333 -2.30 12.15 12.66
N TYR A 334 -2.53 10.94 13.17
CA TYR A 334 -3.62 10.05 12.72
C TYR A 334 -5.01 10.62 13.00
N PRO A 335 -5.38 10.96 14.26
CA PRO A 335 -6.65 11.61 14.55
C PRO A 335 -6.88 12.90 13.73
N VAL A 336 -5.85 13.75 13.60
CA VAL A 336 -5.95 14.98 12.79
C VAL A 336 -6.22 14.63 11.33
N ALA A 337 -5.51 13.66 10.75
CA ALA A 337 -5.73 13.20 9.39
C ALA A 337 -7.16 12.69 9.16
N GLY A 338 -7.71 11.92 10.10
CA GLY A 338 -9.09 11.45 10.05
C GLY A 338 -10.10 12.60 10.06
N ALA A 339 -9.87 13.61 10.91
CA ALA A 339 -10.70 14.81 10.98
C ALA A 339 -10.64 15.64 9.69
N VAL A 340 -9.48 15.72 9.04
CA VAL A 340 -9.32 16.36 7.73
C VAL A 340 -10.18 15.66 6.68
N ILE A 341 -10.11 14.33 6.58
CA ILE A 341 -10.91 13.60 5.59
C ILE A 341 -12.42 13.69 5.90
N ASP A 342 -12.84 13.66 7.16
CA ASP A 342 -14.24 13.90 7.54
C ASP A 342 -14.71 15.30 7.11
N ALA A 343 -13.92 16.34 7.38
CA ALA A 343 -14.25 17.71 6.98
C ALA A 343 -14.37 17.85 5.45
N LEU A 344 -13.45 17.27 4.69
CA LEU A 344 -13.47 17.31 3.23
C LEU A 344 -14.64 16.51 2.64
N ALA A 345 -14.96 15.34 3.22
CA ALA A 345 -16.08 14.52 2.79
C ALA A 345 -17.44 15.18 3.08
N ARG A 346 -17.55 16.01 4.13
CA ARG A 346 -18.76 16.78 4.46
C ARG A 346 -18.88 18.07 3.65
N GLY A 347 -17.76 18.73 3.38
CA GLY A 347 -17.72 20.01 2.67
C GLY A 347 -17.89 19.86 1.16
N GLY A 348 -17.36 18.79 0.58
CA GLY A 348 -17.43 18.50 -0.85
C GLY A 348 -18.36 17.35 -1.22
N ASP A 349 -18.26 16.91 -2.48
CA ASP A 349 -18.95 15.73 -3.00
C ASP A 349 -18.01 14.52 -3.15
N LEU A 350 -18.61 13.36 -3.45
CA LEU A 350 -17.88 12.12 -3.65
C LEU A 350 -16.89 12.18 -4.83
N ALA A 351 -17.21 12.91 -5.90
CA ALA A 351 -16.33 13.03 -7.06
C ALA A 351 -15.06 13.82 -6.69
N GLN A 352 -15.21 14.87 -5.89
CA GLN A 352 -14.11 15.66 -5.33
C GLN A 352 -13.24 14.81 -4.40
N LEU A 353 -13.84 14.05 -3.49
CA LEU A 353 -13.08 13.15 -2.61
C LEU A 353 -12.29 12.13 -3.43
N ARG A 354 -12.93 11.44 -4.39
CA ARG A 354 -12.26 10.46 -5.26
C ARG A 354 -11.12 11.08 -6.07
N ALA A 355 -11.30 12.30 -6.57
CA ALA A 355 -10.24 13.02 -7.28
C ALA A 355 -9.05 13.30 -6.35
N LEU A 356 -9.30 13.71 -5.10
CA LEU A 356 -8.24 13.94 -4.12
C LEU A 356 -7.50 12.64 -3.80
N LEU A 357 -8.22 11.53 -3.60
CA LEU A 357 -7.60 10.24 -3.26
C LEU A 357 -6.66 9.74 -4.36
N ARG A 358 -6.87 10.18 -5.61
CA ARG A 358 -6.01 9.86 -6.75
C ARG A 358 -4.71 10.68 -6.76
N VAL A 359 -4.78 11.98 -6.47
CA VAL A 359 -3.64 12.90 -6.44
C VAL A 359 -3.69 13.72 -5.15
N GLN A 360 -3.00 13.23 -4.12
CA GLN A 360 -3.24 13.62 -2.73
C GLN A 360 -2.48 14.88 -2.27
N THR A 361 -2.13 15.79 -3.18
CA THR A 361 -1.37 17.00 -2.83
C THR A 361 -2.28 18.15 -2.39
N LEU A 362 -1.78 19.05 -1.54
CA LEU A 362 -2.52 20.25 -1.15
C LEU A 362 -2.85 21.16 -2.35
N ALA A 363 -1.95 21.25 -3.33
CA ALA A 363 -2.19 22.01 -4.56
C ALA A 363 -3.37 21.43 -5.36
N GLU A 364 -3.45 20.10 -5.45
CA GLU A 364 -4.57 19.44 -6.10
C GLU A 364 -5.87 19.59 -5.31
N ALA A 365 -5.82 19.48 -3.97
CA ALA A 365 -6.97 19.77 -3.12
C ALA A 365 -7.53 21.17 -3.39
N ARG A 366 -6.67 22.20 -3.48
CA ARG A 366 -7.09 23.57 -3.83
C ARG A 366 -7.75 23.66 -5.19
N ARG A 367 -7.24 22.90 -6.17
CA ARG A 367 -7.84 22.83 -7.51
C ARG A 367 -9.22 22.17 -7.49
N ILE A 368 -9.42 21.14 -6.67
CA ILE A 368 -10.66 20.36 -6.57
C ILE A 368 -11.75 21.09 -5.79
N TYR A 369 -11.41 21.63 -4.62
CA TYR A 369 -12.37 22.23 -3.68
C TYR A 369 -12.44 23.76 -3.80
N GLY A 370 -11.52 24.37 -4.55
CA GLY A 370 -11.51 25.81 -4.80
C GLY A 370 -11.27 26.63 -3.52
N PRO A 371 -11.77 27.89 -3.48
CA PRO A 371 -11.56 28.81 -2.37
C PRO A 371 -12.13 28.32 -1.03
N ALA A 372 -13.09 27.40 -1.03
CA ALA A 372 -13.73 26.89 0.19
C ALA A 372 -12.77 26.03 1.03
N LEU A 373 -11.77 25.41 0.41
CA LEU A 373 -10.83 24.52 1.10
C LEU A 373 -10.15 25.22 2.28
N ASP A 374 -9.57 26.40 2.03
CA ASP A 374 -8.79 27.08 3.05
C ASP A 374 -9.69 27.48 4.24
N ALA A 375 -10.93 27.92 3.98
CA ALA A 375 -11.90 28.23 5.03
C ALA A 375 -12.31 26.98 5.85
N TRP A 376 -12.43 25.82 5.21
CA TRP A 376 -12.75 24.57 5.93
C TRP A 376 -11.59 24.09 6.80
N LEU A 377 -10.35 24.19 6.31
CA LEU A 377 -9.18 23.82 7.09
C LEU A 377 -9.01 24.76 8.31
N ASP A 378 -9.20 26.07 8.11
CA ASP A 378 -9.11 27.04 9.20
C ASP A 378 -10.20 26.79 10.26
N LEU A 379 -11.43 26.50 9.83
CA LEU A 379 -12.52 26.15 10.74
C LEU A 379 -12.23 24.86 11.52
N LEU A 380 -11.70 23.84 10.83
CA LEU A 380 -11.32 22.57 11.47
C LEU A 380 -10.25 22.78 12.54
N GLU A 381 -9.18 23.52 12.22
CA GLU A 381 -8.10 23.85 13.15
C GLU A 381 -8.65 24.60 14.38
N GLN A 382 -9.53 25.58 14.17
CA GLN A 382 -10.19 26.31 15.25
C GLN A 382 -11.05 25.40 16.14
N GLN A 383 -11.84 24.51 15.55
CA GLN A 383 -12.69 23.57 16.29
C GLN A 383 -11.87 22.58 17.13
N ILE A 384 -10.79 22.04 16.56
CA ILE A 384 -9.86 21.16 17.26
C ILE A 384 -9.20 21.92 18.42
N ALA A 385 -8.66 23.12 18.17
CA ALA A 385 -7.97 23.92 19.17
C ALA A 385 -8.89 24.31 20.34
N ALA A 386 -10.12 24.75 20.05
CA ALA A 386 -11.10 25.12 21.07
C ALA A 386 -11.45 23.94 21.99
N ARG A 387 -11.62 22.73 21.43
CA ARG A 387 -11.91 21.54 22.22
C ARG A 387 -10.70 21.05 23.00
N ALA A 388 -9.49 21.12 22.43
CA ALA A 388 -8.26 20.77 23.15
C ALA A 388 -8.03 21.72 24.34
N ALA A 389 -8.32 23.01 24.19
CA ALA A 389 -8.23 24.00 25.28
C ALA A 389 -9.23 23.69 26.41
N ALA A 390 -10.44 23.26 26.07
CA ALA A 390 -11.44 22.85 27.06
C ALA A 390 -10.97 21.62 27.86
N LEU A 391 -10.26 20.68 27.24
CA LEU A 391 -9.71 19.50 27.90
C LEU A 391 -8.49 19.81 28.80
N LEU A 392 -7.71 20.83 28.46
CA LEU A 392 -6.55 21.27 29.26
C LEU A 392 -6.93 22.18 30.44
N SER A 393 -8.12 22.77 30.42
CA SER A 393 -8.58 23.65 31.48
C SER A 393 -8.80 22.83 32.77
N PRO A 394 -8.29 23.29 33.94
CA PRO A 394 -8.53 22.62 35.20
C PRO A 394 -10.05 22.48 35.39
N GLN A 395 -10.53 21.26 35.58
CA GLN A 395 -11.93 21.09 36.01
C GLN A 395 -12.02 21.69 37.40
N THR A 396 -12.65 22.85 37.53
CA THR A 396 -12.98 23.42 38.83
C THR A 396 -13.73 22.34 39.60
N PRO A 397 -13.22 21.87 40.76
CA PRO A 397 -13.92 20.85 41.52
C PRO A 397 -15.33 21.36 41.77
N ASP A 398 -16.29 20.58 41.30
CA ASP A 398 -17.72 20.85 41.46
C ASP A 398 -17.96 21.08 42.95
N ALA A 399 -18.09 22.35 43.34
CA ALA A 399 -18.37 22.77 44.70
C ALA A 399 -19.83 22.38 44.96
N ARG A 400 -20.04 21.10 45.22
CA ARG A 400 -21.36 20.61 45.65
C ARG A 400 -21.63 21.22 47.03
N PRO A 401 -22.84 21.78 47.23
CA PRO A 401 -23.22 22.44 48.48
C PRO A 401 -23.26 21.49 49.67
#